data_AF-A0A7X9KKR6-F1
#
_entry.id   AF-A0A7X9KKR6-F1
#
_cell.length_a   1.000
_cell.length_b   1.000
_cell.length_c   1.000
_cell.angle_alpha   90.00
_cell.angle_beta   90.00
_cell.angle_gamma   90.00
#
_symmetry.space_group_name_H-M   'P 1'
#
loop_
_entity.id
_entity.type
_entity.pdbx_description
1 polymer ?
#
loop_
_entity_poly.entity_id
_entity_poly.type
_entity_poly.pdbx_seq_one_letter_code
_entity_poly.pdbx_strand_id
1 'polypeptide(L)'
;WCTYVLDPPGTVTPPRVAYALGRALGPAVVRNRVRRRLRAMLRQESSARGLPPGSYLFGAQPAAGTRSFVELQFDLQQLLARIRA
;
A
#
# COMPACT_ATOMS: atom_id res chain seq x y z
N TRP A 1 1.28 6.83 -3.79
CA TRP A 1 -0.13 7.11 -4.14
C TRP A 1 -0.91 5.80 -4.15
N CYS A 2 -2.23 5.84 -4.04
CA CYS A 2 -3.08 4.66 -4.17
C CYS A 2 -4.33 5.02 -4.97
N THR A 3 -4.72 4.12 -5.86
CA THR A 3 -6.03 4.12 -6.53
C THR A 3 -6.80 2.93 -5.99
N TYR A 4 -8.07 3.11 -5.65
CA TYR A 4 -8.89 2.05 -5.06
C TYR A 4 -10.31 2.08 -5.59
N VAL A 5 -10.95 0.92 -5.54
CA VAL A 5 -12.39 0.72 -5.78
C VAL A 5 -12.93 -0.08 -4.62
N LEU A 6 -13.88 0.48 -3.88
CA LEU A 6 -14.51 -0.20 -2.76
C LEU A 6 -15.56 -1.19 -3.27
N ASP A 7 -15.67 -2.33 -2.61
CA ASP A 7 -16.71 -3.31 -2.91
C ASP A 7 -18.07 -2.79 -2.37
N PRO A 8 -19.21 -3.20 -2.95
CA PRO A 8 -20.52 -2.80 -2.46
C PRO A 8 -20.74 -3.16 -0.98
N PRO A 9 -21.56 -2.38 -0.24
CA PRO A 9 -21.92 -2.69 1.15
C PRO A 9 -22.48 -4.11 1.28
N GLY A 10 -22.08 -4.83 2.31
CA GLY A 10 -22.48 -6.24 2.53
C GLY A 10 -21.60 -7.27 1.83
N THR A 11 -20.61 -6.84 1.03
CA THR A 11 -19.60 -7.73 0.45
C THR A 11 -18.57 -8.11 1.52
N VAL A 12 -18.37 -9.40 1.76
CA VAL A 12 -17.42 -9.93 2.77
C VAL A 12 -16.10 -10.41 2.15
N THR A 13 -15.74 -9.86 0.99
CA THR A 13 -14.51 -10.28 0.31
C THR A 13 -13.29 -9.62 0.95
N PRO A 14 -12.21 -10.37 1.22
CA PRO A 14 -11.00 -9.77 1.77
C PRO A 14 -10.42 -8.72 0.81
N PRO A 15 -9.79 -7.65 1.34
CA PRO A 15 -9.16 -6.62 0.54
C PRO A 15 -8.12 -7.18 -0.42
N ARG A 16 -8.18 -6.78 -1.69
CA ARG A 16 -7.26 -7.21 -2.75
C ARG A 16 -6.25 -6.11 -3.02
N VAL A 17 -4.96 -6.43 -2.95
CA VAL A 17 -3.88 -5.44 -3.07
C VAL A 17 -2.95 -5.77 -4.22
N ALA A 18 -2.76 -4.81 -5.12
CA ALA A 18 -1.79 -4.82 -6.20
C ALA A 18 -0.74 -3.72 -6.03
N TYR A 19 0.42 -3.89 -6.67
CA TYR A 19 1.54 -2.95 -6.58
C TYR A 19 2.06 -2.55 -7.96
N ALA A 20 1.94 -1.26 -8.30
CA ALA A 20 2.51 -0.65 -9.49
C ALA A 20 3.92 -0.08 -9.19
N LEU A 21 4.94 -0.94 -9.21
CA LEU A 21 6.34 -0.57 -8.95
C LEU A 21 7.16 -0.62 -10.25
N GLY A 22 7.18 0.51 -10.95
CA GLY A 22 7.84 0.67 -12.25
C GLY A 22 9.37 0.69 -12.18
N ARG A 23 10.03 0.65 -13.34
CA ARG A 23 11.50 0.63 -13.47
C ARG A 23 12.16 1.90 -12.92
N ALA A 24 11.46 3.04 -12.91
CA ALA A 24 11.96 4.29 -12.35
C ALA A 24 12.28 4.24 -10.84
N LEU A 25 11.75 3.23 -10.12
CA LEU A 25 12.07 2.99 -8.71
C LEU A 25 13.46 2.35 -8.51
N GLY A 26 14.11 1.92 -9.59
CA GLY A 26 15.45 1.34 -9.58
C GLY A 26 15.48 -0.17 -9.84
N PRO A 27 16.60 -0.84 -9.49
CA PRO A 27 16.81 -2.25 -9.82
C PRO A 27 15.77 -3.15 -9.15
N ALA A 28 15.65 -4.39 -9.64
CA ALA A 28 14.68 -5.37 -9.14
C ALA A 28 14.76 -5.56 -7.61
N VAL A 29 15.96 -5.50 -7.03
CA VAL A 29 16.17 -5.64 -5.58
C VAL A 29 15.50 -4.50 -4.79
N VAL A 30 15.62 -3.25 -5.27
CA VAL A 30 14.99 -2.08 -4.64
C VAL A 30 13.47 -2.18 -4.77
N ARG A 31 12.96 -2.50 -5.96
CA ARG A 31 11.51 -2.70 -6.19
C ARG A 31 10.92 -3.79 -5.31
N ASN A 32 11.62 -4.92 -5.18
CA ASN A 32 11.20 -6.03 -4.32
C ASN A 32 11.29 -5.68 -2.83
N ARG A 33 12.29 -4.88 -2.42
CA ARG A 33 12.38 -4.35 -1.06
C ARG A 33 11.18 -3.46 -0.74
N VAL A 34 10.85 -2.50 -1.61
CA VAL A 34 9.68 -1.63 -1.44
C VAL A 34 8.39 -2.45 -1.40
N ARG A 35 8.20 -3.41 -2.32
CA ARG A 35 7.04 -4.33 -2.31
C ARG A 35 6.90 -5.09 -0.99
N ARG A 36 8.00 -5.65 -0.48
CA ARG A 36 8.01 -6.41 0.78
C ARG A 36 7.67 -5.51 1.98
N ARG A 37 8.23 -4.30 2.03
CA ARG A 37 7.93 -3.31 3.09
C ARG A 37 6.45 -2.92 3.07
N LEU A 38 5.92 -2.55 1.90
CA LEU A 38 4.49 -2.21 1.76
C LEU A 38 3.58 -3.37 2.18
N ARG A 39 3.88 -4.61 1.78
CA ARG A 39 3.13 -5.80 2.21
C ARG A 39 3.15 -5.98 3.74
N ALA A 40 4.29 -5.75 4.38
CA ALA A 40 4.41 -5.88 5.83
C ALA A 40 3.57 -4.84 6.56
N MET A 41 3.67 -3.57 6.15
CA MET A 41 2.92 -2.48 6.77
C MET A 41 1.41 -2.62 6.55
N LEU A 42 0.97 -3.02 5.33
CA LEU A 42 -0.44 -3.25 5.06
C LEU A 42 -1.03 -4.40 5.87
N ARG A 43 -0.24 -5.46 6.13
CA ARG A 43 -0.67 -6.51 7.06
C ARG A 43 -0.86 -5.98 8.48
N GLN A 44 0.10 -5.19 8.98
CA GLN A 44 -0.02 -4.58 10.31
C GLN A 44 -1.25 -3.67 10.41
N GLU A 45 -1.47 -2.81 9.42
CA GLU A 45 -2.63 -1.91 9.38
C GLU A 45 -3.96 -2.67 9.25
N SER A 46 -4.00 -3.72 8.43
CA SER A 46 -5.19 -4.57 8.29
C SER A 46 -5.52 -5.28 9.59
N SER A 47 -4.53 -5.76 10.34
CA SER A 47 -4.75 -6.38 11.65
C SER A 47 -5.17 -5.38 12.72
N ALA A 48 -4.65 -4.16 12.69
CA ALA A 48 -4.90 -3.16 13.73
C ALA A 48 -6.23 -2.41 13.57
N ARG A 49 -6.60 -2.05 12.33
CA ARG A 49 -7.74 -1.15 12.05
C ARG A 49 -8.66 -1.66 10.95
N GLY A 50 -8.34 -2.78 10.31
CA GLY A 50 -9.04 -3.26 9.12
C GLY A 50 -8.76 -2.41 7.88
N LEU A 51 -8.86 -3.03 6.72
CA LEU A 51 -8.98 -2.33 5.44
C LEU A 51 -10.39 -2.58 4.92
N PRO A 52 -11.11 -1.56 4.40
CA PRO A 52 -12.39 -1.79 3.78
C PRO A 52 -12.30 -2.85 2.66
N PRO A 53 -13.35 -3.67 2.45
CA PRO A 53 -13.43 -4.54 1.28
C PRO A 53 -13.29 -3.73 -0.02
N GLY A 54 -12.43 -4.20 -0.92
CA GLY A 54 -12.16 -3.50 -2.16
C GLY A 54 -10.87 -3.95 -2.85
N SER A 55 -10.63 -3.33 -3.99
CA SER A 55 -9.43 -3.51 -4.81
C SER A 55 -8.55 -2.27 -4.70
N TYR A 56 -7.28 -2.44 -4.32
CA TYR A 56 -6.33 -1.37 -4.07
C TYR A 56 -5.09 -1.53 -4.95
N LEU A 57 -4.70 -0.47 -5.64
CA LEU A 57 -3.45 -0.37 -6.40
C LEU A 57 -2.52 0.64 -5.74
N PHE A 58 -1.40 0.18 -5.22
CA PHE A 58 -0.37 1.05 -4.62
C PHE A 58 0.76 1.32 -5.60
N GLY A 59 1.05 2.60 -5.81
CA GLY A 59 2.21 3.05 -6.57
C GLY A 59 3.22 3.79 -5.70
N ALA A 60 4.49 3.63 -6.04
CA ALA A 60 5.61 4.27 -5.36
C ALA A 60 6.39 5.18 -6.32
N GLN A 61 6.71 6.39 -5.86
CA GLN A 61 7.62 7.31 -6.56
C GLN A 61 9.08 6.87 -6.34
N PRO A 62 10.04 7.27 -7.20
CA PRO A 62 11.45 6.89 -7.07
C PRO A 62 12.04 7.15 -5.67
N ALA A 63 11.63 8.24 -5.01
CA ALA A 63 12.05 8.58 -3.65
C ALA A 63 11.72 7.50 -2.60
N ALA A 64 10.72 6.65 -2.84
CA ALA A 64 10.38 5.55 -1.94
C ALA A 64 11.47 4.46 -1.85
N GLY A 65 12.40 4.40 -2.81
CA GLY A 65 13.50 3.44 -2.80
C GLY A 65 14.56 3.75 -1.73
N THR A 66 14.74 5.03 -1.38
CA THR A 66 15.76 5.50 -0.43
C THR A 66 15.18 5.84 0.94
N ARG A 67 13.87 6.06 1.06
CA ARG A 67 13.20 6.29 2.35
C ARG A 67 13.39 5.13 3.31
N SER A 68 13.52 5.48 4.58
CA SER A 68 13.51 4.55 5.71
C SER A 68 12.17 3.81 5.81
N PHE A 69 12.15 2.74 6.59
CA PHE A 69 10.90 2.01 6.84
C PHE A 69 9.87 2.89 7.55
N VAL A 70 10.30 3.70 8.52
CA VAL A 70 9.42 4.56 9.34
C VAL A 70 8.77 5.64 8.47
N GLU A 71 9.53 6.30 7.60
CA GLU A 71 8.98 7.31 6.69
C GLU A 71 7.93 6.71 5.74
N LEU A 72 8.22 5.54 5.16
CA LEU A 72 7.27 4.85 4.29
C LEU A 72 6.01 4.38 5.04
N GLN A 73 6.15 4.00 6.31
CA GLN A 73 5.01 3.63 7.15
C GLN A 73 4.13 4.86 7.42
N PHE A 74 4.74 6.00 7.77
CA PHE A 74 4.02 7.25 7.96
C PHE A 74 3.27 7.67 6.70
N ASP A 75 3.93 7.65 5.53
CA ASP A 75 3.28 7.96 4.25
C ASP A 75 2.07 7.05 3.97
N LEU A 76 2.22 5.75 4.24
CA LEU A 76 1.15 4.77 4.06
C LEU A 76 -0.02 5.04 5.00
N GLN A 77 0.24 5.34 6.26
CA GLN A 77 -0.81 5.65 7.23
C GLN A 77 -1.59 6.89 6.83
N GLN A 78 -0.91 7.95 6.39
CA GLN A 78 -1.55 9.16 5.87
C GLN A 78 -2.41 8.86 4.64
N LEU A 79 -1.92 8.01 3.73
CA LEU A 79 -2.66 7.59 2.55
C LEU A 79 -3.92 6.80 2.92
N LEU A 80 -3.81 5.84 3.84
CA LEU A 80 -4.93 5.01 4.29
C LEU A 80 -5.97 5.83 5.08
N ALA A 81 -5.54 6.81 5.86
CA ALA A 81 -6.44 7.72 6.56
C ALA A 81 -7.35 8.46 5.57
N ARG A 82 -6.82 8.89 4.42
CA ARG A 82 -7.60 9.56 3.36
C ARG A 82 -8.59 8.64 2.65
N ILE A 83 -8.31 7.34 2.60
CA ILE A 83 -9.21 6.35 1.98
C ILE A 83 -10.38 6.00 2.92
N ARG A 84 -10.16 6.11 4.22
CA ARG A 84 -11.16 5.85 5.26
C ARG A 84 -12.03 7.07 5.57
N ALA A 85 -11.57 8.26 5.23
CA ALA A 85 -12.34 9.51 5.32
C ALA A 85 -13.42 9.53 4.24
#